data_AF-A0A3S1SP95-F1
#
_entry.id   AF-A0A3S1SP95-F1
#
_cell.length_a   1.000
_cell.length_b   1.000
_cell.length_c   1.000
_cell.angle_alpha   90.00
_cell.angle_beta   90.00
_cell.angle_gamma   90.00
#
_symmetry.space_group_name_H-M   'P 1'
#
loop_
_entity.id
_entity.type
_entity.pdbx_description
1 polymer ?
#
loop_
_entity_poly.entity_id
_entity_poly.type
_entity_poly.pdbx_seq_one_letter_code
_entity_poly.pdbx_strand_id
1 'polypeptide(L)'
;ANTTFFAIPGVKAETAQIAFDLAGVALSAGSACSSGKGGPSHVLKAMGHGDSLGALRVSIGRATGAEDIEAFRAGLAGIVVRRAGKEEAA
;
A
#
# COMPACT_ATOMS: atom_id res chain seq x y z
N ALA A 1 15.60 3.68 9.64
CA ALA A 1 14.98 2.77 8.64
C ALA A 1 14.30 3.60 7.56
N ASN A 2 14.37 3.22 6.28
CA ASN A 2 13.82 3.98 5.14
C ASN A 2 12.63 3.30 4.44
N THR A 3 12.11 2.22 5.03
CA THR A 3 11.09 1.37 4.41
C THR A 3 9.94 1.18 5.40
N THR A 4 8.71 1.31 4.92
CA THR A 4 7.49 1.01 5.68
C THR A 4 6.73 -0.09 4.94
N PHE A 5 6.24 -1.06 5.72
CA PHE A 5 5.43 -2.17 5.22
C PHE A 5 4.08 -2.17 5.93
N PHE A 6 3.00 -2.07 5.16
CA PHE A 6 1.66 -1.84 5.70
C PHE A 6 0.59 -2.49 4.83
N ALA A 7 -0.63 -2.53 5.34
CA ALA A 7 -1.81 -2.91 4.58
C ALA A 7 -2.92 -1.88 4.77
N ILE A 8 -3.81 -1.81 3.78
CA ILE A 8 -5.04 -1.03 3.89
C ILE A 8 -6.18 -2.03 4.00
N PRO A 9 -6.92 -2.08 5.12
CA PRO A 9 -7.99 -3.04 5.33
C PRO A 9 -8.97 -3.12 4.16
N GLY A 10 -9.29 -4.34 3.77
CA GLY A 10 -10.13 -4.67 2.62
C GLY A 10 -9.51 -4.40 1.25
N VAL A 11 -8.37 -3.69 1.11
CA VAL A 11 -7.79 -3.31 -0.20
C VAL A 11 -6.82 -4.38 -0.64
N LYS A 12 -7.01 -4.90 -1.88
CA LYS A 12 -6.01 -5.76 -2.53
C LYS A 12 -4.77 -4.92 -2.85
N ALA A 13 -3.58 -5.46 -2.61
CA ALA A 13 -2.33 -4.72 -2.82
C ALA A 13 -2.19 -4.20 -4.25
N GLU A 14 -2.58 -5.01 -5.24
CA GLU A 14 -2.50 -4.65 -6.66
C GLU A 14 -3.43 -3.47 -6.99
N THR A 15 -4.62 -3.43 -6.41
CA THR A 15 -5.55 -2.31 -6.58
C THR A 15 -4.98 -1.01 -6.00
N ALA A 16 -4.38 -1.08 -4.81
CA ALA A 16 -3.74 0.08 -4.21
C ALA A 16 -2.51 0.53 -5.02
N GLN A 17 -1.67 -0.40 -5.47
CA GLN A 17 -0.50 -0.10 -6.29
C GLN A 17 -0.89 0.61 -7.60
N ILE A 18 -1.92 0.11 -8.29
CA ILE A 18 -2.45 0.78 -9.50
C ILE A 18 -2.95 2.19 -9.17
N ALA A 19 -3.64 2.38 -8.05
CA ALA A 19 -4.12 3.70 -7.65
C ALA A 19 -2.98 4.68 -7.32
N PHE A 20 -1.90 4.20 -6.72
CA PHE A 20 -0.69 5.00 -6.49
C PHE A 20 0.04 5.33 -7.79
N ASP A 21 0.16 4.37 -8.71
CA ASP A 21 0.75 4.59 -10.04
C ASP A 21 0.00 5.69 -10.82
N LEU A 22 -1.34 5.63 -10.83
CA LEU A 22 -2.19 6.68 -11.42
C LEU A 22 -2.08 8.03 -10.71
N ALA A 23 -1.66 8.05 -9.44
CA ALA A 23 -1.37 9.26 -8.67
C ALA A 23 0.07 9.75 -8.85
N GLY A 24 0.87 9.11 -9.72
CA GLY A 24 2.28 9.45 -9.97
C GLY A 24 3.24 8.97 -8.89
N VAL A 25 2.84 8.00 -8.06
CA VAL A 25 3.64 7.48 -6.93
C VAL A 25 3.99 6.02 -7.14
N ALA A 26 5.29 5.73 -7.30
CA ALA A 26 5.77 4.36 -7.43
C ALA A 26 5.94 3.68 -6.06
N LEU A 27 5.37 2.48 -5.91
CA LEU A 27 5.59 1.60 -4.76
C LEU A 27 5.43 0.13 -5.15
N SER A 28 5.65 -0.78 -4.20
CA SER A 28 5.57 -2.23 -4.43
C SER A 28 4.42 -2.88 -3.67
N ALA A 29 3.65 -3.73 -4.35
CA ALA A 29 2.71 -4.67 -3.78
C ALA A 29 3.45 -5.94 -3.33
N GLY A 30 3.07 -6.48 -2.17
CA GLY A 30 3.61 -7.70 -1.58
C GLY A 30 4.94 -7.50 -0.84
N SER A 31 5.36 -8.56 -0.14
CA SER A 31 6.74 -8.68 0.36
C SER A 31 7.69 -8.80 -0.83
N ALA A 32 8.89 -8.22 -0.75
CA ALA A 32 9.88 -8.20 -1.84
C ALA A 32 10.18 -9.57 -2.49
N CYS A 33 9.91 -10.67 -1.79
CA CYS A 33 10.13 -12.05 -2.25
C CYS A 33 8.86 -12.78 -2.72
N SER A 34 7.71 -12.10 -2.80
CA SER A 34 6.45 -12.71 -3.24
C SER A 34 6.52 -13.04 -4.73
N SER A 35 6.59 -14.33 -5.08
CA SER A 35 6.65 -14.83 -6.46
C SER A 35 5.30 -14.73 -7.21
N GLY A 36 4.50 -13.68 -6.97
CA GLY A 36 3.24 -13.43 -7.68
C GLY A 36 2.03 -14.27 -7.23
N LYS A 37 2.11 -15.03 -6.13
CA LYS A 37 0.92 -15.68 -5.56
C LYS A 37 0.11 -14.64 -4.77
N GLY A 38 -1.05 -14.25 -5.29
CA GLY A 38 -2.00 -13.28 -4.70
C GLY A 38 -2.69 -13.77 -3.42
N GLY A 39 -1.91 -14.23 -2.44
CA GLY A 39 -2.37 -14.67 -1.12
C GLY A 39 -1.92 -13.71 0.00
N PRO A 40 -2.35 -13.99 1.25
CA PRO A 40 -1.98 -13.19 2.41
C PRO A 40 -0.46 -13.04 2.56
N SER A 41 0.00 -11.87 2.99
CA SER A 41 1.43 -11.64 3.21
C SER A 41 1.93 -12.38 4.46
N HIS A 42 2.86 -13.32 4.28
CA HIS A 42 3.50 -14.01 5.38
C HIS A 42 4.26 -13.06 6.32
N VAL A 43 4.78 -11.94 5.79
CA VAL A 43 5.49 -10.92 6.59
C VAL A 43 4.51 -10.16 7.47
N LEU A 44 3.40 -9.65 6.94
CA LEU A 44 2.40 -8.97 7.76
C LEU A 44 1.77 -9.91 8.80
N LYS A 45 1.58 -11.18 8.44
CA LYS A 45 1.14 -12.21 9.38
C LYS A 45 2.13 -12.39 10.53
N ALA A 46 3.43 -12.49 10.24
CA ALA A 46 4.48 -12.57 11.26
C ALA A 46 4.57 -11.30 12.13
N MET A 47 4.20 -10.14 11.57
CA MET A 47 4.07 -8.87 12.30
C MET A 47 2.79 -8.78 13.16
N GLY A 48 1.91 -9.79 13.14
CA GLY A 48 0.68 -9.82 13.94
C GLY A 48 -0.55 -9.21 13.27
N HIS A 49 -0.50 -8.89 11.96
CA HIS A 49 -1.63 -8.30 11.22
C HIS A 49 -2.57 -9.32 10.55
N GLY A 50 -2.51 -10.60 10.95
CA GLY A 50 -3.39 -11.65 10.46
C GLY A 50 -3.25 -11.93 8.95
N ASP A 51 -4.30 -12.47 8.34
CA ASP A 51 -4.33 -12.82 6.92
C ASP A 51 -4.71 -11.60 6.04
N SER A 52 -3.98 -10.49 6.21
CA SER A 52 -4.18 -9.29 5.40
C SER A 52 -3.87 -9.57 3.93
N LEU A 53 -4.88 -9.34 3.07
CA LEU A 53 -4.87 -9.62 1.63
C LEU A 53 -4.13 -8.56 0.78
N GLY A 54 -3.52 -7.56 1.40
CA GLY A 54 -2.92 -6.46 0.65
C GLY A 54 -1.75 -5.82 1.36
N ALA A 55 -0.55 -6.35 1.17
CA ALA A 55 0.65 -5.72 1.68
C ALA A 55 1.24 -4.74 0.66
N LEU A 56 1.62 -3.55 1.13
CA LEU A 56 2.30 -2.52 0.37
C LEU A 56 3.63 -2.21 1.05
N ARG A 57 4.66 -2.04 0.24
CA ARG A 57 5.98 -1.59 0.66
C ARG A 57 6.27 -0.25 0.02
N VAL A 58 6.52 0.75 0.86
CA VAL A 58 7.06 2.04 0.42
C VAL A 58 8.46 2.19 0.97
N SER A 59 9.36 2.71 0.15
CA SER A 59 10.75 2.96 0.52
C SER A 59 11.20 4.30 -0.03
N ILE A 60 11.95 5.05 0.78
CA ILE A 60 12.49 6.36 0.41
C ILE A 60 14.01 6.28 0.19
N GLY A 61 14.54 7.18 -0.64
CA GLY A 61 15.96 7.29 -0.95
C GLY A 61 16.52 8.69 -0.67
N ARG A 62 17.82 8.89 -0.93
CA ARG A 62 18.47 10.20 -0.72
C ARG A 62 17.85 11.33 -1.56
N ALA A 63 17.24 10.99 -2.68
CA ALA A 63 16.59 11.96 -3.58
C ALA A 63 15.12 12.21 -3.23
N THR A 64 14.52 11.46 -2.29
CA THR A 64 13.12 11.66 -1.90
C THR A 64 12.98 12.96 -1.11
N GLY A 65 12.21 13.90 -1.65
CA GLY A 65 11.94 15.21 -1.08
C GLY A 65 10.59 15.32 -0.39
N ALA A 66 10.31 16.49 0.19
CA ALA A 66 9.03 16.77 0.85
C ALA A 66 7.82 16.66 -0.11
N GLU A 67 8.02 17.05 -1.38
CA GLU A 67 6.99 16.97 -2.42
C GLU A 67 6.59 15.52 -2.74
N ASP A 68 7.55 14.58 -2.75
CA ASP A 68 7.27 13.16 -2.95
C ASP A 68 6.42 12.60 -1.78
N ILE A 69 6.73 13.03 -0.55
CA ILE A 69 5.99 12.63 0.64
C ILE A 69 4.57 13.19 0.62
N GLU A 70 4.40 14.44 0.17
CA GLU A 70 3.10 15.06 -0.05
C GLU A 70 2.28 14.30 -1.10
N ALA A 71 2.87 13.97 -2.24
CA ALA A 71 2.23 13.19 -3.29
C ALA A 71 1.80 11.80 -2.79
N PHE A 72 2.67 11.10 -2.05
CA PHE A 72 2.32 9.84 -1.39
C PHE A 72 1.15 10.01 -0.42
N ARG A 73 1.16 11.05 0.43
CA ARG A 73 0.06 11.29 1.39
C ARG A 73 -1.26 11.55 0.66
N ALA A 74 -1.25 12.39 -0.37
CA ALA A 74 -2.44 12.71 -1.15
C ALA A 74 -3.01 11.45 -1.85
N GLY A 75 -2.14 10.62 -2.45
CA GLY A 75 -2.53 9.35 -3.04
C GLY A 75 -3.16 8.40 -2.02
N LEU A 76 -2.53 8.23 -0.86
CA LEU A 76 -3.04 7.40 0.23
C LEU A 76 -4.40 7.87 0.73
N ALA A 77 -4.55 9.18 0.98
CA ALA A 77 -5.82 9.76 1.41
C ALA A 77 -6.92 9.53 0.37
N GLY A 78 -6.61 9.71 -0.93
CA GLY A 78 -7.54 9.46 -2.02
C GLY A 78 -8.01 8.00 -2.10
N ILE A 79 -7.15 7.04 -1.76
CA ILE A 79 -7.50 5.61 -1.71
C ILE A 79 -8.45 5.33 -0.53
N VAL A 80 -8.13 5.87 0.65
CA VAL A 80 -8.91 5.67 1.88
C VAL A 80 -10.30 6.31 1.79
N VAL A 81 -10.41 7.54 1.26
CA VAL A 81 -11.71 8.24 1.13
C VAL A 81 -12.65 7.52 0.17
N ARG A 82 -12.14 7.09 -1.00
CA ARG A 82 -12.93 6.29 -1.97
C ARG A 82 -13.41 4.97 -1.39
N ARG A 83 -12.72 4.47 -0.37
CA ARG A 83 -13.06 3.25 0.35
C ARG A 83 -14.18 3.46 1.35
N ALA A 84 -14.05 4.47 2.21
CA ALA A 84 -15.08 4.82 3.19
C ALA A 84 -16.44 5.02 2.52
N GLY A 85 -16.48 5.74 1.39
CA GLY A 85 -17.74 5.96 0.65
C GLY A 85 -18.32 4.70 -0.03
N LYS A 86 -17.54 3.62 -0.20
CA LYS A 86 -18.05 2.32 -0.69
C LYS A 86 -18.54 1.42 0.44
N GLU A 87 -17.97 1.53 1.64
CA GLU A 87 -18.44 0.81 2.83
C GLU A 87 -19.76 1.40 3.35
N GLU A 88 -19.95 2.72 3.27
CA GLU A 88 -21.22 3.38 3.65
C GLU A 88 -22.37 3.10 2.66
N ALA A 89 -22.04 2.74 1.42
CA ALA A 89 -23.03 2.47 0.35
C ALA A 89 -23.40 0.98 0.22
N ALA A 90 -22.76 0.09 1.00
CA ALA A 90 -22.95 -1.36 1.00
C ALA A 90 -23.68 -1.81 2.28
#